data_AF-A0A7J7GKJ2-F1
#
_entry.id   AF-A0A7J7GKJ2-F1
#
_cell.length_a   1.000
_cell.length_b   1.000
_cell.length_c   1.000
_cell.angle_alpha   90.00
_cell.angle_beta   90.00
_cell.angle_gamma   90.00
#
_symmetry.space_group_name_H-M   'P 1'
#
loop_
_entity.id
_entity.type
_entity.pdbx_description
1 polymer ?
#
loop_
_entity_poly.entity_id
_entity_poly.type
_entity_poly.pdbx_seq_one_letter_code
_entity_poly.pdbx_strand_id
1 'polypeptide(L)'
;MNLDPAVMSRPFSAHIDTRDTIKYKEVMKQFNLGPNGGILTSLNLFSTKFYEVELLNGNIYYEHPLEVFIFNNQLDYVLVDAPGQIEIFTWSASGGIITEAFASTFPTIITYVVDIHLVLRIHKLL
;
A
#
# COMPACT_ATOMS: atom_id res chain seq x y z
N MET A 1 -6.41 -3.89 -2.18
CA MET A 1 -4.96 -3.87 -2.46
C MET A 1 -4.22 -3.94 -1.14
N ASN A 2 -3.10 -4.64 -1.10
CA ASN A 2 -2.21 -4.68 0.07
C ASN A 2 -0.89 -4.00 -0.27
N LEU A 3 -0.57 -2.93 0.46
CA LEU A 3 0.69 -2.20 0.35
C LEU A 3 1.68 -2.55 1.46
N ASP A 4 1.28 -3.35 2.46
CA ASP A 4 2.19 -3.78 3.53
C ASP A 4 3.05 -4.97 3.08
N PRO A 5 4.37 -4.81 2.94
CA PRO A 5 5.28 -5.88 2.54
C PRO A 5 5.66 -6.81 3.71
N ALA A 6 5.45 -6.38 4.97
CA ALA A 6 5.86 -7.09 6.17
C ALA A 6 4.74 -7.99 6.74
N VAL A 7 3.51 -7.90 6.22
CA VAL A 7 2.39 -8.72 6.68
C VAL A 7 2.60 -10.21 6.36
N MET A 8 2.51 -11.04 7.40
CA MET A 8 2.72 -12.50 7.30
C MET A 8 1.47 -13.21 6.76
N SER A 9 0.31 -12.94 7.38
CA SER A 9 -0.99 -13.51 7.02
C SER A 9 -2.02 -12.40 6.96
N ARG A 10 -2.94 -12.46 6.00
CA ARG A 10 -4.04 -11.49 5.86
C ARG A 10 -5.38 -12.20 6.02
N PRO A 11 -6.39 -11.52 6.61
CA PRO A 11 -7.74 -12.05 6.68
C PRO A 11 -8.54 -11.87 5.37
N PHE A 12 -7.92 -11.31 4.31
CA PHE A 12 -8.56 -11.05 3.03
C PHE A 12 -7.66 -11.45 1.84
N SER A 13 -8.30 -11.69 0.69
CA SER A 13 -7.62 -11.86 -0.60
C SER A 13 -7.41 -10.50 -1.26
N ALA A 14 -6.20 -10.22 -1.74
CA ALA A 14 -5.88 -8.96 -2.40
C ALA A 14 -5.65 -9.20 -3.89
N HIS A 15 -6.33 -8.41 -4.74
CA HIS A 15 -6.10 -8.41 -6.19
C HIS A 15 -4.71 -7.90 -6.58
N ILE A 16 -4.17 -6.97 -5.79
CA ILE A 16 -2.82 -6.43 -5.94
C ILE A 16 -2.15 -6.51 -4.58
N ASP A 17 -0.98 -7.16 -4.55
CA ASP A 17 -0.18 -7.39 -3.35
C ASP A 17 1.28 -7.04 -3.61
N THR A 18 1.83 -6.10 -2.83
CA THR A 18 3.25 -5.72 -2.90
C THR A 18 4.19 -6.91 -2.67
N ARG A 19 3.75 -7.97 -1.96
CA ARG A 19 4.57 -9.16 -1.68
C ARG A 19 4.80 -10.05 -2.91
N ASP A 20 3.98 -9.90 -3.95
CA ASP A 20 4.14 -10.63 -5.20
C ASP A 20 5.31 -10.07 -6.01
N THR A 21 5.52 -8.76 -5.95
CA THR A 21 6.59 -8.04 -6.66
C THR A 21 7.85 -7.83 -5.83
N ILE A 22 7.74 -7.73 -4.49
CA ILE A 22 8.84 -7.35 -3.62
C ILE A 22 8.97 -8.33 -2.45
N LYS A 23 10.15 -8.93 -2.32
CA LYS A 23 10.46 -9.85 -1.22
C LYS A 23 11.08 -9.08 -0.05
N TYR A 24 10.22 -8.65 0.88
CA TYR A 24 10.58 -7.88 2.08
C TYR A 24 11.85 -8.37 2.80
N LYS A 25 11.92 -9.69 3.08
CA LYS A 25 13.08 -10.29 3.78
C LYS A 25 14.37 -10.21 2.97
N GLU A 26 14.28 -10.24 1.64
CA GLU A 26 15.45 -10.10 0.76
C GLU A 26 15.90 -8.65 0.68
N VAL A 27 14.96 -7.70 0.58
CA VAL A 27 15.25 -6.26 0.65
C VAL A 27 16.00 -5.92 1.94
N MET A 28 15.52 -6.40 3.10
CA MET A 28 16.22 -6.18 4.36
C MET A 28 17.65 -6.72 4.37
N LYS A 29 17.87 -7.91 3.80
CA LYS A 29 19.19 -8.54 3.73
C LYS A 29 20.13 -7.80 2.77
N GLN A 30 19.65 -7.49 1.57
CA GLN A 30 20.46 -6.86 0.52
C GLN A 30 20.91 -5.45 0.89
N PHE A 31 20.03 -4.66 1.49
CA PHE A 31 20.30 -3.28 1.87
C PHE A 31 20.74 -3.13 3.33
N ASN A 32 20.89 -4.23 4.07
CA ASN A 32 21.25 -4.28 5.49
C ASN A 32 20.35 -3.37 6.36
N LEU A 33 19.04 -3.52 6.21
CA LEU A 33 18.02 -2.66 6.83
C LEU A 33 17.33 -3.35 8.01
N GLY A 34 16.98 -2.55 9.02
CA GLY A 34 16.00 -2.95 10.04
C GLY A 34 14.57 -2.97 9.50
N PRO A 35 13.58 -3.41 10.30
CA PRO A 35 12.21 -3.63 9.83
C PRO A 35 11.57 -2.41 9.16
N ASN A 36 11.64 -1.23 9.79
CA ASN A 36 11.06 0.00 9.24
C ASN A 36 11.76 0.44 7.95
N GLY A 37 13.09 0.32 7.89
CA GLY A 37 13.85 0.58 6.66
C GLY A 37 13.44 -0.37 5.53
N GLY A 38 13.23 -1.66 5.84
CA GLY A 38 12.75 -2.65 4.89
C GLY A 38 11.36 -2.32 4.34
N ILE A 39 10.43 -1.86 5.17
CA ILE A 39 9.09 -1.44 4.74
C ILE A 39 9.19 -0.21 3.82
N LEU A 40 9.92 0.83 4.25
CA LEU A 40 10.10 2.07 3.48
C LEU A 40 10.74 1.80 2.10
N THR A 41 11.83 1.03 2.07
CA THR A 41 12.50 0.69 0.81
C THR A 41 11.61 -0.17 -0.08
N SER A 42 10.85 -1.10 0.48
CA SER A 42 9.87 -1.87 -0.29
C SER A 42 8.77 -0.99 -0.86
N LEU A 43 8.25 -0.03 -0.09
CA LEU A 43 7.25 0.92 -0.56
C LEU A 43 7.81 1.82 -1.67
N ASN A 44 9.07 2.26 -1.56
CA ASN A 44 9.76 3.01 -2.61
C ASN A 44 9.88 2.19 -3.91
N LEU A 45 10.35 0.94 -3.82
CA LEU A 45 10.43 0.02 -4.95
C LEU A 45 9.06 -0.30 -5.57
N PHE A 46 7.99 -0.26 -4.77
CA PHE A 46 6.63 -0.44 -5.27
C PHE A 46 6.15 0.82 -6.00
N SER A 47 6.44 2.01 -5.45
CA SER A 47 6.04 3.28 -6.06
C SER A 47 6.60 3.50 -7.46
N THR A 48 7.82 3.01 -7.76
CA THR A 48 8.39 3.06 -9.12
C THR A 48 7.61 2.21 -10.12
N LYS A 49 6.98 1.12 -9.65
CA LYS A 49 6.18 0.20 -10.48
C LYS A 49 4.68 0.51 -10.44
N PHE A 50 4.27 1.49 -9.63
CA PHE A 50 2.86 1.80 -9.40
C PHE A 50 2.17 2.30 -10.68
N TYR A 51 2.92 3.01 -11.54
CA TYR A 51 2.46 3.41 -12.87
C TYR A 51 2.63 2.28 -13.90
N GLU A 52 3.60 1.38 -13.71
CA GLU A 52 3.90 0.22 -14.58
C GLU A 52 3.10 -1.03 -14.20
N VAL A 53 1.86 -0.93 -13.74
CA VAL A 53 1.00 -2.13 -13.57
C VAL A 53 0.55 -2.65 -14.95
N GLU A 54 1.51 -2.82 -15.87
CA GLU A 54 1.35 -3.16 -17.28
C GLU A 54 1.07 -4.65 -17.52
N LEU A 55 1.10 -5.51 -16.50
CA LEU A 55 1.11 -6.97 -16.73
C LEU A 55 0.36 -7.78 -15.68
N LEU A 56 -0.90 -7.41 -15.39
CA LEU A 56 -1.85 -8.39 -14.84
C LEU A 56 -2.74 -8.87 -16.01
N ASN A 57 -2.41 -10.06 -16.53
CA ASN A 57 -3.15 -10.83 -17.57
C ASN A 57 -2.78 -10.60 -19.05
N GLY A 58 -1.58 -10.12 -19.38
CA GLY A 58 -1.06 -10.18 -20.76
C GLY A 58 -1.68 -9.18 -21.76
N ASN A 59 -2.50 -8.25 -21.29
CA ASN A 59 -2.99 -7.12 -22.08
C ASN A 59 -2.24 -5.87 -21.67
N ILE A 60 -1.57 -5.22 -22.63
CA ILE A 60 -0.83 -4.00 -22.40
C ILE A 60 -1.84 -2.85 -22.33
N TYR A 61 -1.92 -2.18 -21.19
CA TYR A 61 -2.74 -0.98 -21.00
C TYR A 61 -1.82 0.22 -20.90
N TYR A 62 -1.81 1.04 -21.95
CA TYR A 62 -0.75 2.02 -22.15
C TYR A 62 -0.85 3.28 -21.29
N GLU A 63 -1.95 3.56 -20.56
CA GLU A 63 -2.02 4.80 -19.78
C GLU A 63 -2.69 4.69 -18.39
N HIS A 64 -3.56 3.70 -18.10
CA HIS A 64 -4.29 3.64 -16.81
C HIS A 64 -4.60 2.21 -16.35
N PRO A 65 -3.59 1.40 -15.96
CA PRO A 65 -3.79 -0.02 -15.68
C PRO A 65 -4.77 -0.33 -14.54
N LEU A 66 -4.82 0.52 -13.50
CA LEU A 66 -5.76 0.37 -12.39
C LEU A 66 -7.20 0.63 -12.81
N GLU A 67 -7.47 1.68 -13.58
CA GLU A 67 -8.82 1.98 -14.08
C GLU A 67 -9.36 0.85 -14.94
N VAL A 68 -8.54 0.34 -15.86
CA VAL A 68 -8.95 -0.76 -16.73
C VAL A 68 -9.18 -2.04 -15.94
N PHE A 69 -8.34 -2.32 -14.94
CA PHE A 69 -8.56 -3.45 -14.04
C PHE A 69 -9.90 -3.33 -13.30
N ILE A 70 -10.22 -2.16 -12.75
CA ILE A 70 -11.47 -1.89 -12.04
C ILE A 70 -12.67 -2.06 -12.97
N PHE A 71 -12.60 -1.48 -14.18
CA PHE A 71 -13.66 -1.57 -15.18
C PHE A 71 -13.92 -3.01 -15.63
N ASN A 72 -12.86 -3.75 -16.00
CA ASN A 72 -12.97 -5.13 -16.47
C ASN A 72 -13.50 -6.09 -15.41
N ASN A 73 -13.18 -5.84 -14.13
CA ASN A 73 -13.66 -6.65 -13.01
C ASN A 73 -14.97 -6.11 -12.40
N GLN A 74 -15.57 -5.07 -12.97
CA GLN A 74 -16.81 -4.44 -12.50
C GLN A 74 -16.77 -4.11 -11.00
N LEU A 75 -15.67 -3.50 -10.55
CA LEU A 75 -15.46 -3.16 -9.14
C LEU A 75 -15.97 -1.74 -8.85
N ASP A 76 -16.83 -1.60 -7.85
CA ASP A 76 -17.32 -0.29 -7.41
C ASP A 76 -16.36 0.43 -6.44
N TYR A 77 -15.59 -0.36 -5.67
CA TYR A 77 -14.74 0.16 -4.60
C TYR A 77 -13.36 -0.51 -4.60
N VAL A 78 -12.34 0.29 -4.30
CA VAL A 78 -10.98 -0.18 -4.05
C VAL A 78 -10.61 0.10 -2.59
N LEU A 79 -10.46 -0.96 -1.81
CA LEU A 79 -9.91 -0.87 -0.45
C LEU A 79 -8.39 -1.03 -0.51
N VAL A 80 -7.66 -0.11 0.10
CA VAL A 80 -6.19 -0.12 0.13
C VAL A 80 -5.74 -0.29 1.59
N ASP A 81 -5.04 -1.39 1.87
CA ASP A 81 -4.41 -1.66 3.15
C ASP A 81 -2.98 -1.10 3.15
N ALA A 82 -2.71 -0.14 4.04
CA ALA A 82 -1.43 0.57 4.13
C ALA A 82 -0.48 -0.12 5.11
N PRO A 83 0.85 0.14 5.05
CA PRO A 83 1.79 -0.39 6.03
C PRO A 83 1.40 -0.07 7.48
N GLY A 84 1.55 -1.06 8.38
CA GLY A 84 1.14 -0.91 9.79
C GLY A 84 1.90 0.16 10.59
N GLN A 85 3.04 0.64 10.09
CA GLN A 85 3.76 1.79 10.64
C GLN A 85 3.31 3.06 9.90
N ILE A 86 2.43 3.84 10.53
CA ILE A 86 1.75 4.96 9.87
C ILE A 86 2.72 6.02 9.35
N GLU A 87 3.81 6.29 10.06
CA GLU A 87 4.81 7.28 9.69
C GLU A 87 5.49 6.92 8.36
N ILE A 88 5.68 5.62 8.10
CA ILE A 88 6.27 5.15 6.86
C ILE A 88 5.37 5.47 5.68
N PHE A 89 4.05 5.38 5.83
CA PHE A 89 3.13 5.72 4.74
C PHE A 89 2.88 7.23 4.63
N THR A 90 2.72 7.92 5.75
CA THR A 90 2.28 9.33 5.75
C THR A 90 3.41 10.33 5.53
N TRP A 91 4.66 10.01 5.88
CA TRP A 91 5.80 10.93 5.78
C TRP A 91 6.81 10.52 4.70
N SER A 92 6.63 9.36 4.05
CA SER A 92 7.49 8.97 2.94
C SER A 92 7.05 9.61 1.63
N ALA A 93 8.04 9.88 0.77
CA ALA A 93 7.79 10.30 -0.60
C ALA A 93 6.95 9.26 -1.37
N SER A 94 7.20 7.97 -1.17
CA SER A 94 6.47 6.90 -1.85
C SER A 94 5.01 6.80 -1.42
N GLY A 95 4.71 6.95 -0.13
CA GLY A 95 3.33 7.00 0.33
C GLY A 95 2.59 8.25 -0.18
N GLY A 96 3.28 9.39 -0.26
CA GLY A 96 2.77 10.61 -0.90
C GLY A 96 2.41 10.39 -2.38
N ILE A 97 3.35 9.86 -3.17
CA ILE A 97 3.15 9.57 -4.60
C ILE A 97 1.97 8.61 -4.82
N ILE A 98 1.89 7.52 -4.05
CA ILE A 98 0.80 6.55 -4.17
C ILE A 98 -0.54 7.21 -3.84
N THR A 99 -0.61 7.99 -2.76
CA THR A 99 -1.84 8.66 -2.34
C THR A 99 -2.29 9.70 -3.36
N GLU A 100 -1.35 10.49 -3.88
CA GLU A 100 -1.61 11.50 -4.92
C GLU A 100 -2.09 10.84 -6.20
N ALA A 101 -1.47 9.73 -6.62
CA ALA A 101 -1.88 8.98 -7.80
C ALA A 101 -3.31 8.40 -7.69
N PHE A 102 -3.71 7.93 -6.50
CA PHE A 102 -5.11 7.55 -6.27
C PHE A 102 -6.04 8.76 -6.30
N ALA A 103 -5.68 9.84 -5.60
CA ALA A 103 -6.50 11.04 -5.50
C ALA A 103 -6.67 11.79 -6.84
N SER A 104 -5.68 11.74 -7.72
CA SER A 104 -5.75 12.34 -9.06
C SER A 104 -6.66 11.57 -10.01
N THR A 105 -6.89 10.29 -9.73
CA THR A 105 -7.55 9.34 -10.64
C THR A 105 -8.95 8.97 -10.17
N PHE A 106 -9.14 8.82 -8.86
CA PHE A 106 -10.37 8.34 -8.25
C PHE A 106 -10.79 9.25 -7.08
N PRO A 107 -12.11 9.39 -6.82
CA PRO A 107 -12.60 9.93 -5.55
C PRO A 107 -12.04 9.10 -4.38
N THR A 108 -11.08 9.67 -3.64
CA THR A 108 -10.30 8.96 -2.63
C THR A 108 -10.65 9.45 -1.22
N ILE A 109 -10.92 8.51 -0.32
CA ILE A 109 -11.23 8.79 1.09
C ILE A 109 -10.15 8.14 1.96
N ILE A 110 -9.57 8.93 2.87
CA ILE A 110 -8.62 8.42 3.87
C ILE A 110 -9.40 8.03 5.13
N THR A 111 -9.29 6.76 5.52
CA THR A 111 -9.87 6.25 6.76
C THR A 111 -8.79 6.13 7.81
N TYR A 112 -8.78 7.04 8.78
CA TYR A 112 -7.86 7.01 9.92
C TYR A 112 -8.48 6.19 11.06
N VAL A 113 -7.90 5.01 11.33
CA VAL A 113 -8.38 4.09 12.37
C VAL A 113 -7.72 4.43 13.71
N VAL A 114 -8.54 4.64 14.74
CA VAL A 114 -8.09 4.97 16.09
C VAL A 114 -8.46 3.85 17.05
N ASP A 115 -7.49 3.38 17.84
CA ASP A 115 -7.75 2.49 18.96
C ASP A 115 -8.40 3.28 20.11
N ILE A 116 -9.72 3.13 20.25
CA ILE A 116 -10.51 3.81 21.27
C ILE A 116 -10.07 3.44 22.70
N HIS A 117 -9.52 2.24 22.92
CA HIS A 117 -9.07 1.83 24.24
C HIS A 117 -7.88 2.68 24.71
N LEU A 118 -6.98 3.04 23.79
CA LEU A 118 -5.86 3.94 24.09
C LEU A 118 -6.34 5.35 24.46
N VAL A 119 -7.32 5.87 23.72
CA VAL A 119 -7.91 7.20 23.96
C VAL A 119 -8.55 7.27 25.35
N LEU A 120 -9.33 6.25 25.73
CA LEU A 120 -9.99 6.21 27.04
C LEU A 120 -9.00 6.07 28.20
N ARG A 121 -7.84 5.43 27.99
CA ARG A 121 -6.81 5.29 29.03
C ARG A 121 -6.13 6.61 29.37
N ILE A 122 -5.89 7.47 28.38
CA ILE A 122 -5.32 8.80 28.59
C ILE A 122 -6.29 9.67 29.40
N HIS A 123 -7.59 9.60 29.10
CA HIS A 123 -8.60 10.37 29.85
C HIS A 123 -8.66 9.98 31.34
N LYS A 124 -8.39 8.73 31.70
CA LYS A 124 -8.34 8.29 33.12
C LYS A 124 -7.06 8.71 33.85
N LEU A 125 -6.04 9.16 33.13
CA LEU A 125 -4.76 9.61 33.69
C LEU A 125 -4.69 11.14 33.85
N LEU A 126 -5.69 11.86 33.32
CA LEU A 126 -5.90 13.30 33.49
C LEU A 126 -6.98 13.56 34.54
#